data_AF-A0A6P0GNB4-F1
#
_entry.id   AF-A0A6P0GNB4-F1
#
_cell.length_a   1.000
_cell.length_b   1.000
_cell.length_c   1.000
_cell.angle_alpha   90.00
_cell.angle_beta   90.00
_cell.angle_gamma   90.00
#
_symmetry.space_group_name_H-M   'P 1'
#
loop_
_entity.id
_entity.type
_entity.pdbx_description
1 polymer ?
#
loop_
_entity_poly.entity_id
_entity_poly.type
_entity_poly.pdbx_seq_one_letter_code
_entity_poly.pdbx_strand_id
1 'polypeptide(L)'
;MSGPRLQWQGRTLEVRTARSGLHTTASLLADATPVTEGRGVGRVLLPVPGAAEPAPTVLVVALLPGAVARVVLLVPRPDPGTGEADADASRVLELATAERHPFDPVPGTLAARLRTFEERHPRLWASRHVVSAVVRVLVGLLGLAVLLQALVRPLLRWLTGLVPDVDLPDLPLPDLDLPSIPWPELDLPDLTLPGWLAAVLATAEFWVPVLVAVGLAVAEVRRKRRRSAGRTADGQPSGPGDDAVDAHRRP
;
A
#
# COMPACT_ATOMS: atom_id res chain seq x y z
N MET A 1 -26.78 12.83 22.77
CA MET A 1 -26.82 11.83 21.67
C MET A 1 -25.80 10.76 22.00
N SER A 2 -26.20 9.49 21.94
CA SER A 2 -25.30 8.36 22.23
C SER A 2 -24.26 8.23 21.11
N GLY A 3 -22.99 8.10 21.49
CA GLY A 3 -21.86 7.96 20.57
C GLY A 3 -21.47 6.50 20.28
N PRO A 4 -20.50 6.26 19.38
CA PRO A 4 -19.90 4.93 19.20
C PRO A 4 -19.30 4.41 20.50
N ARG A 5 -19.42 3.09 20.74
CA ARG A 5 -18.97 2.45 21.99
C ARG A 5 -18.01 1.29 21.75
N LEU A 6 -17.14 1.03 22.71
CA LEU A 6 -16.23 -0.11 22.73
C LEU A 6 -16.02 -0.58 24.17
N GLN A 7 -16.11 -1.89 24.40
CA GLN A 7 -15.69 -2.49 25.66
C GLN A 7 -14.19 -2.77 25.60
N TRP A 8 -13.42 -2.20 26.52
CA TRP A 8 -11.96 -2.39 26.57
C TRP A 8 -11.46 -2.40 28.01
N GLN A 9 -10.71 -3.44 28.39
CA GLN A 9 -10.21 -3.66 29.75
C GLN A 9 -11.30 -3.55 30.85
N GLY A 10 -12.51 -4.04 30.58
CA GLY A 10 -13.63 -3.99 31.52
C GLY A 10 -14.30 -2.62 31.68
N ARG A 11 -13.90 -1.63 30.87
CA ARG A 11 -14.50 -0.29 30.84
C ARG A 11 -15.23 -0.06 29.52
N THR A 12 -16.30 0.71 29.59
CA THR A 12 -17.05 1.14 28.41
C THR A 12 -16.52 2.48 27.92
N LEU A 13 -15.84 2.48 26.78
CA LEU A 13 -15.42 3.71 26.10
C LEU A 13 -16.55 4.18 25.19
N GLU A 14 -16.97 5.44 25.32
CA GLU A 14 -17.93 6.11 24.44
C GLU A 14 -17.29 7.38 23.86
N VAL A 15 -17.44 7.60 22.55
CA VAL A 15 -16.95 8.81 21.90
C VAL A 15 -18.12 9.69 21.50
N ARG A 16 -18.18 10.91 22.02
CA ARG A 16 -19.16 11.91 21.58
C ARG A 16 -18.48 12.92 20.69
N THR A 17 -19.17 13.31 19.63
CA THR A 17 -18.66 14.32 18.71
C THR A 17 -19.66 15.43 18.53
N ALA A 18 -19.15 16.65 18.46
CA ALA A 18 -19.92 17.83 18.15
C ALA A 18 -19.21 18.61 17.03
N ARG A 19 -20.00 19.41 16.32
CA ARG A 19 -19.48 20.37 15.35
C ARG A 19 -19.18 21.68 16.07
N SER A 20 -17.96 22.17 15.95
CA SER A 20 -17.58 23.52 16.39
C SER A 20 -17.01 24.28 15.19
N GLY A 21 -17.90 24.97 14.46
CA GLY A 21 -17.55 25.65 13.21
C GLY A 21 -17.10 24.68 12.11
N LEU A 22 -15.83 24.81 11.70
CA LEU A 22 -15.15 23.94 10.74
C LEU A 22 -14.42 22.76 11.38
N HIS A 23 -14.44 22.67 12.71
CA HIS A 23 -13.75 21.63 13.45
C HIS A 23 -14.74 20.61 14.00
N THR A 24 -14.24 19.39 14.19
CA THR A 24 -14.91 18.37 14.99
C THR A 24 -14.31 18.42 16.38
N THR A 25 -15.15 18.64 17.39
CA THR A 25 -14.79 18.39 18.78
C THR A 25 -15.22 16.97 19.12
N ALA A 26 -14.33 16.23 19.76
CA ALA A 26 -14.59 14.86 20.18
C ALA A 26 -14.24 14.72 21.66
N SER A 27 -15.17 14.21 22.45
CA SER A 27 -14.96 13.86 23.85
C SER A 27 -15.01 12.35 24.02
N LEU A 28 -13.98 11.83 24.67
CA LEU A 28 -13.90 10.44 25.10
C LEU A 28 -14.48 10.35 26.52
N LEU A 29 -15.44 9.46 26.69
CA LEU A 29 -16.00 9.10 27.98
C LEU A 29 -15.60 7.67 28.31
N ALA A 30 -15.17 7.41 29.54
CA ALA A 30 -15.04 6.07 30.10
C ALA A 30 -16.12 5.90 31.16
N ASP A 31 -16.94 4.85 31.04
CA ASP A 31 -18.01 4.56 32.00
C ASP A 31 -18.95 5.77 32.22
N ALA A 32 -19.26 6.48 31.13
CA ALA A 32 -20.03 7.73 31.07
C ALA A 32 -19.40 8.96 31.74
N THR A 33 -18.19 8.86 32.29
CA THR A 33 -17.42 10.01 32.79
C THR A 33 -16.55 10.61 31.68
N PRO A 34 -16.52 11.94 31.48
CA PRO A 34 -15.66 12.55 30.47
C PRO A 34 -14.19 12.45 30.92
N VAL A 35 -13.35 11.95 30.03
CA VAL A 35 -11.95 11.61 30.32
C VAL A 35 -10.99 12.52 29.57
N THR A 36 -11.27 12.77 28.30
CA THR A 36 -10.40 13.58 27.43
C THR A 36 -11.24 14.22 26.34
N GLU A 37 -10.88 15.43 25.96
CA GLU A 37 -11.48 16.15 24.84
C GLU A 37 -10.41 16.59 23.86
N GLY A 38 -10.73 16.53 22.57
CA GLY A 38 -9.85 16.94 21.50
C GLY A 38 -10.62 17.64 20.39
N ARG A 39 -9.91 18.45 19.62
CA ARG A 39 -10.46 19.21 18.50
C ARG A 39 -9.56 19.03 17.29
N GLY A 40 -10.16 18.85 16.12
CA GLY A 40 -9.38 18.70 14.89
C GLY A 40 -10.21 18.86 13.63
N VAL A 41 -9.50 18.90 12.50
CA VAL A 41 -10.09 18.93 11.16
C VAL A 41 -9.87 17.55 10.53
N GLY A 42 -10.95 16.84 10.23
CA GLY A 42 -10.90 15.52 9.60
C GLY A 42 -10.48 14.38 10.54
N ARG A 43 -9.50 14.61 11.42
CA ARG A 43 -8.98 13.64 12.38
C ARG A 43 -8.84 14.26 13.77
N VAL A 44 -9.20 13.50 14.80
CA VAL A 44 -9.00 13.88 16.20
C VAL A 44 -8.39 12.68 16.94
N LEU A 45 -7.29 12.91 17.64
CA LEU A 45 -6.64 11.93 18.51
C LEU A 45 -7.00 12.24 19.96
N LEU A 46 -7.49 11.24 20.67
CA LEU A 46 -7.89 11.33 22.07
C LEU A 46 -7.08 10.29 22.85
N PRO A 47 -6.02 10.67 23.58
CA PRO A 47 -5.31 9.73 24.44
C PRO A 47 -6.27 9.15 25.48
N VAL A 48 -6.10 7.87 25.83
CA VAL A 48 -6.83 7.22 26.91
C VAL A 48 -5.96 7.32 28.18
N PRO A 49 -6.25 8.25 29.11
CA PRO A 49 -5.45 8.42 30.31
C PRO A 49 -5.61 7.24 31.27
N GLY A 50 -4.55 6.98 32.05
CA GLY A 50 -4.51 5.91 33.04
C GLY A 50 -4.25 4.51 32.46
N ALA A 51 -3.95 4.41 31.17
CA ALA A 51 -3.49 3.17 30.56
C ALA A 51 -1.95 3.10 30.56
N ALA A 52 -1.40 1.88 30.59
CA ALA A 52 0.04 1.62 30.63
C ALA A 52 0.76 2.25 29.43
N GLU A 53 1.98 2.75 29.64
CA GLU A 53 2.79 3.28 28.54
C GLU A 53 3.28 2.15 27.62
N PRO A 54 3.24 2.33 26.29
CA PRO A 54 2.74 3.51 25.56
C PRO A 54 1.21 3.64 25.59
N ALA A 55 0.71 4.87 25.81
CA ALA A 55 -0.71 5.09 26.06
C ALA A 55 -1.57 4.85 24.80
N PRO A 56 -2.62 4.00 24.89
CA PRO A 56 -3.56 3.80 23.80
C PRO A 56 -4.29 5.10 23.45
N THR A 57 -4.56 5.27 22.17
CA THR A 57 -5.11 6.51 21.61
C THR A 57 -6.34 6.22 20.77
N VAL A 58 -7.43 6.92 21.00
CA VAL A 58 -8.64 6.83 20.18
C VAL A 58 -8.53 7.81 19.00
N LEU A 59 -8.58 7.27 17.79
CA LEU A 59 -8.63 8.05 16.56
C LEU A 59 -10.08 8.18 16.09
N VAL A 60 -10.55 9.42 15.99
CA VAL A 60 -11.83 9.80 15.39
C VAL A 60 -11.57 10.36 14.01
N VAL A 61 -12.17 9.75 12.99
CA VAL A 61 -12.14 10.22 11.60
C VAL A 61 -13.51 10.77 11.24
N ALA A 62 -13.57 12.04 10.86
CA ALA A 62 -14.77 12.74 10.44
C ALA A 62 -14.58 13.26 9.01
N LEU A 63 -15.46 12.89 8.08
CA LEU A 63 -15.40 13.37 6.69
C LEU A 63 -15.92 14.80 6.56
N LEU A 64 -16.89 15.16 7.40
CA LEU A 64 -17.46 16.49 7.53
C LEU A 64 -17.42 16.89 9.01
N PRO A 65 -17.37 18.20 9.34
CA PRO A 65 -17.38 18.66 10.73
C PRO A 65 -18.57 18.08 11.52
N GLY A 66 -18.28 17.30 12.57
CA GLY A 66 -19.29 16.63 13.40
C GLY A 66 -19.88 15.32 12.84
N ALA A 67 -19.57 14.94 11.60
CA ALA A 67 -20.03 13.70 10.99
C ALA A 67 -18.93 12.62 11.06
N VAL A 68 -19.04 11.76 12.06
CA VAL A 68 -18.06 10.68 12.31
C VAL A 68 -18.21 9.59 11.25
N ALA A 69 -17.13 9.35 10.52
CA ALA A 69 -17.02 8.25 9.58
C ALA A 69 -16.51 6.98 10.27
N ARG A 70 -15.55 7.12 11.19
CA ARG A 70 -14.92 5.98 11.87
C ARG A 70 -14.34 6.38 13.23
N VAL A 71 -14.42 5.48 14.20
CA VAL A 71 -13.73 5.59 15.50
C VAL A 71 -12.98 4.29 15.74
N VAL A 72 -11.70 4.39 16.10
CA VAL A 72 -10.82 3.25 16.32
C VAL A 72 -9.95 3.52 17.54
N LEU A 73 -9.85 2.55 18.44
CA LEU A 73 -8.85 2.53 19.49
C LEU A 73 -7.54 1.98 18.90
N LEU A 74 -6.47 2.76 19.01
CA LEU A 74 -5.13 2.39 18.61
C LEU A 74 -4.37 1.98 19.87
N VAL A 75 -4.04 0.70 19.98
CA VAL A 75 -3.21 0.17 21.05
C VAL A 75 -1.79 0.02 20.49
N PRO A 76 -0.84 0.88 20.90
CA PRO A 76 0.53 0.79 20.44
C PRO A 76 1.11 -0.58 20.83
N ARG A 77 1.80 -1.23 19.88
CA ARG A 77 2.58 -2.43 20.22
C ARG A 77 3.92 -1.97 20.78
N PRO A 78 4.38 -2.54 21.90
CA PRO A 78 5.72 -2.26 22.39
C PRO A 78 6.72 -2.70 21.32
N ASP A 79 7.46 -1.75 20.77
CA ASP A 79 8.52 -2.02 19.80
C ASP A 79 9.79 -2.41 20.58
N PRO A 80 10.35 -3.62 20.40
CA PRO A 80 11.53 -4.07 21.16
C PRO A 80 12.84 -3.39 20.77
N GLY A 81 12.85 -2.40 19.87
CA GLY A 81 14.07 -1.65 19.63
C GLY A 81 13.97 -0.57 18.57
N THR A 82 13.91 0.68 19.01
CA THR A 82 14.45 1.79 18.23
C THR A 82 15.03 2.83 19.17
N GLY A 83 16.35 2.95 19.16
CA GLY A 83 17.04 4.07 19.80
C GLY A 83 16.67 5.38 19.12
N GLU A 84 16.53 6.42 19.94
CA GLU A 84 16.70 7.85 19.62
C GLU A 84 16.25 8.30 18.21
N ALA A 85 15.08 7.85 17.78
CA ALA A 85 14.40 8.38 16.62
C ALA A 85 13.56 9.59 17.03
N ASP A 86 13.56 10.63 16.19
CA ASP A 86 12.76 11.85 16.33
C ASP A 86 11.36 11.54 16.87
N ALA A 87 10.98 12.16 17.99
CA ALA A 87 9.81 11.79 18.78
C ALA A 87 8.51 11.83 17.96
N ASP A 88 8.43 12.74 16.98
CA ASP A 88 7.27 12.85 16.10
C ASP A 88 7.23 11.74 15.05
N ALA A 89 8.37 11.36 14.46
CA ALA A 89 8.46 10.24 13.54
C ALA A 89 8.14 8.89 14.24
N SER A 90 8.65 8.73 15.46
CA SER A 90 8.39 7.58 16.33
C SER A 90 6.89 7.44 16.62
N ARG A 91 6.21 8.53 17.01
CA ARG A 91 4.75 8.54 17.22
C ARG A 91 3.95 8.19 15.98
N VAL A 92 4.33 8.69 14.80
CA VAL A 92 3.65 8.36 13.54
C VAL A 92 3.80 6.87 13.22
N LEU A 93 5.00 6.31 13.44
CA LEU A 93 5.27 4.89 13.22
C LEU A 93 4.52 4.00 14.23
N GLU A 94 4.49 4.38 15.51
CA GLU A 94 3.71 3.73 16.56
C GLU A 94 2.22 3.69 16.19
N LEU A 95 1.63 4.83 15.80
CA LEU A 95 0.23 4.90 15.37
C LEU A 95 -0.04 4.09 14.09
N ALA A 96 0.95 3.96 13.21
CA ALA A 96 0.83 3.18 11.98
C ALA A 96 0.84 1.67 12.24
N THR A 97 1.64 1.23 13.22
CA THR A 97 1.80 -0.17 13.64
C THR A 97 0.84 -0.61 14.74
N ALA A 98 0.18 0.35 15.40
CA ALA A 98 -0.76 0.10 16.48
C ALA A 98 -1.87 -0.86 16.08
N GLU A 99 -2.22 -1.73 17.04
CA GLU A 99 -3.36 -2.63 16.92
C GLU A 99 -4.65 -1.82 16.96
N ARG A 100 -5.59 -2.17 16.09
CA ARG A 100 -6.79 -1.37 15.82
C ARG A 100 -8.02 -2.10 16.33
N HIS A 101 -8.65 -1.57 17.38
CA HIS A 101 -9.95 -2.07 17.87
C HIS A 101 -11.07 -1.12 17.40
N PRO A 102 -11.94 -1.56 16.47
CA PRO A 102 -13.01 -0.72 15.95
C PRO A 102 -14.13 -0.55 16.97
N PHE A 103 -14.67 0.66 17.10
CA PHE A 103 -15.87 0.92 17.89
C PHE A 103 -17.13 0.43 17.16
N ASP A 104 -18.16 0.11 17.93
CA ASP A 104 -19.48 -0.19 17.41
C ASP A 104 -20.18 1.08 16.94
N PRO A 105 -20.66 1.11 15.68
CA PRO A 105 -21.31 2.28 15.14
C PRO A 105 -22.68 2.50 15.78
N VAL A 106 -23.09 3.76 15.91
CA VAL A 106 -24.40 4.12 16.45
C VAL A 106 -25.50 3.57 15.51
N PRO A 107 -26.55 2.91 16.06
CA PRO A 107 -27.67 2.42 15.26
C PRO A 107 -28.31 3.54 14.42
N GLY A 108 -28.69 3.23 13.19
CA GLY A 108 -29.31 4.19 12.25
C GLY A 108 -28.33 5.07 11.46
N THR A 109 -27.03 5.05 11.76
CA THR A 109 -26.03 5.78 10.98
C THR A 109 -25.64 5.04 9.69
N LEU A 110 -25.04 5.77 8.73
CA LEU A 110 -24.45 5.15 7.52
C LEU A 110 -23.40 4.09 7.86
N ALA A 111 -22.63 4.28 8.95
CA ALA A 111 -21.65 3.31 9.41
C ALA A 111 -22.29 1.99 9.88
N ALA A 112 -23.42 2.06 10.60
CA ALA A 112 -24.17 0.87 10.99
C ALA A 112 -24.79 0.15 9.77
N ARG A 113 -25.29 0.91 8.80
CA ARG A 113 -25.79 0.34 7.52
C ARG A 113 -24.67 -0.34 6.73
N LEU A 114 -23.46 0.24 6.72
CA LEU A 114 -22.31 -0.35 6.04
C LEU A 114 -21.85 -1.65 6.73
N ARG A 115 -21.81 -1.70 8.06
CA ARG A 115 -21.50 -2.93 8.81
C ARG A 115 -22.51 -4.04 8.52
N THR A 116 -23.81 -3.73 8.59
CA THR A 116 -24.85 -4.72 8.29
C THR A 116 -24.82 -5.17 6.83
N PHE A 117 -24.35 -4.32 5.91
CA PHE A 117 -24.10 -4.71 4.52
C PHE A 117 -22.89 -5.63 4.38
N GLU A 118 -21.80 -5.35 5.10
CA GLU A 118 -20.58 -6.18 5.16
C GLU A 118 -20.90 -7.59 5.69
N GLU A 119 -21.66 -7.67 6.80
CA GLU A 119 -22.12 -8.93 7.38
C GLU A 119 -22.97 -9.75 6.39
N ARG A 120 -23.84 -9.09 5.63
CA ARG A 120 -24.69 -9.75 4.63
C ARG A 120 -23.95 -10.15 3.35
N HIS A 121 -22.88 -9.44 2.98
CA HIS A 121 -22.19 -9.63 1.69
C HIS A 121 -20.66 -9.67 1.83
N PRO A 122 -20.10 -10.65 2.56
CA PRO A 122 -18.66 -10.73 2.81
C PRO A 122 -17.84 -10.81 1.51
N ARG A 123 -18.36 -11.49 0.49
CA ARG A 123 -17.69 -11.65 -0.81
C ARG A 123 -17.59 -10.33 -1.59
N LEU A 124 -18.65 -9.50 -1.58
CA LEU A 124 -18.64 -8.20 -2.26
C LEU A 124 -17.72 -7.20 -1.57
N TRP A 125 -17.62 -7.29 -0.25
CA TRP A 125 -16.75 -6.41 0.52
C TRP A 125 -15.27 -6.77 0.34
N ALA A 126 -14.95 -8.07 0.28
CA ALA A 126 -13.60 -8.55 -0.03
C ALA A 126 -13.17 -8.16 -1.46
N SER A 127 -14.05 -8.25 -2.45
CA SER A 127 -13.70 -7.95 -3.85
C SER A 127 -13.37 -6.47 -4.08
N ARG A 128 -13.89 -5.54 -3.28
CA ARG A 128 -13.57 -4.10 -3.37
C ARG A 128 -12.07 -3.82 -3.28
N HIS A 129 -11.34 -4.60 -2.49
CA HIS A 129 -9.88 -4.46 -2.35
C HIS A 129 -9.13 -4.94 -3.59
N VAL A 130 -9.65 -5.97 -4.25
CA VAL A 130 -9.10 -6.44 -5.52
C VAL A 130 -9.37 -5.41 -6.61
N VAL A 131 -10.60 -4.89 -6.68
CA VAL A 131 -10.98 -3.84 -7.64
C VAL A 131 -10.10 -2.60 -7.45
N SER A 132 -9.87 -2.15 -6.21
CA SER A 132 -9.01 -0.99 -5.96
C SER A 132 -7.55 -1.24 -6.34
N ALA A 133 -7.02 -2.44 -6.08
CA ALA A 133 -5.69 -2.82 -6.53
C ALA A 133 -5.59 -2.83 -8.07
N VAL A 134 -6.57 -3.41 -8.76
CA VAL A 134 -6.65 -3.45 -10.22
C VAL A 134 -6.71 -2.05 -10.81
N VAL A 135 -7.58 -1.18 -10.29
CA VAL A 135 -7.68 0.21 -10.74
C VAL A 135 -6.34 0.94 -10.59
N ARG A 136 -5.64 0.75 -9.47
CA ARG A 136 -4.34 1.39 -9.24
C ARG A 136 -3.28 0.95 -10.25
N VAL A 137 -3.27 -0.35 -10.59
CA VAL A 137 -2.37 -0.89 -11.62
C VAL A 137 -2.72 -0.33 -13.00
N LEU A 138 -4.00 -0.31 -13.36
CA LEU A 138 -4.47 0.24 -14.63
C LEU A 138 -4.10 1.71 -14.80
N VAL A 139 -4.27 2.53 -13.76
CA VAL A 139 -3.85 3.94 -13.76
C VAL A 139 -2.34 4.07 -13.96
N GLY A 140 -1.54 3.21 -13.31
CA GLY A 140 -0.08 3.19 -13.50
C GLY A 140 0.33 2.83 -14.93
N LEU A 141 -0.28 1.80 -15.52
CA LEU A 141 -0.04 1.41 -16.91
C LEU A 141 -0.47 2.48 -17.89
N LEU A 142 -1.62 3.12 -17.67
CA LEU A 142 -2.09 4.21 -18.51
C LEU A 142 -1.16 5.42 -18.43
N GLY A 143 -0.72 5.79 -17.24
CA GLY A 143 0.28 6.85 -17.04
C GLY A 143 1.59 6.55 -17.76
N LEU A 144 2.07 5.30 -17.68
CA LEU A 144 3.26 4.86 -18.41
C LEU A 144 3.04 4.92 -19.93
N ALA A 145 1.89 4.49 -20.43
CA ALA A 145 1.57 4.55 -21.86
C ALA A 145 1.52 5.99 -22.36
N VAL A 146 0.91 6.90 -21.60
CA VAL A 146 0.88 8.34 -21.92
C VAL A 146 2.29 8.92 -21.91
N LEU A 147 3.12 8.57 -20.92
CA LEU A 147 4.52 9.01 -20.85
C LEU A 147 5.32 8.50 -22.05
N LEU A 148 5.18 7.22 -22.40
CA LEU A 148 5.84 6.63 -23.56
C LEU A 148 5.39 7.35 -24.84
N GLN A 149 4.10 7.58 -25.01
CA GLN A 149 3.57 8.26 -26.19
C GLN A 149 4.04 9.72 -26.28
N ALA A 150 4.17 10.41 -25.14
CA ALA A 150 4.72 11.76 -25.06
C ALA A 150 6.21 11.82 -25.42
N LEU A 151 6.97 10.73 -25.19
CA LEU A 151 8.39 10.66 -25.51
C LEU A 151 8.67 10.15 -26.94
N VAL A 152 7.90 9.15 -27.37
CA VAL A 152 8.03 8.51 -28.68
C VAL A 152 7.60 9.45 -29.80
N ARG A 153 6.53 10.25 -29.62
CA ARG A 153 6.07 11.17 -30.69
C ARG A 153 7.12 12.23 -31.07
N PRO A 154 7.74 12.97 -30.13
CA PRO A 154 8.84 13.88 -30.44
C PRO A 154 10.04 13.16 -31.06
N LEU A 155 10.38 11.99 -30.54
CA LEU A 155 11.50 11.20 -31.05
C LEU A 155 11.28 10.77 -32.51
N LEU A 156 10.10 10.27 -32.86
CA LEU A 156 9.77 9.90 -34.24
C LEU A 156 9.79 11.11 -35.16
N ARG A 157 9.26 12.27 -34.74
CA ARG A 157 9.30 13.50 -35.55
C ARG A 157 10.73 13.96 -35.81
N TRP A 158 11.58 13.88 -34.79
CA TRP A 158 13.00 14.17 -34.92
C TRP A 158 13.64 13.18 -35.90
N LEU A 159 13.36 11.88 -35.77
CA LEU A 159 13.92 10.84 -36.63
C LEU A 159 13.49 11.00 -38.10
N THR A 160 12.22 11.30 -38.35
CA THR A 160 11.72 11.58 -39.71
C THR A 160 12.35 12.84 -40.31
N GLY A 161 12.72 13.82 -39.49
CA GLY A 161 13.44 15.01 -39.94
C GLY A 161 14.91 14.74 -40.31
N LEU A 162 15.48 13.61 -39.88
CA LEU A 162 16.83 13.17 -40.27
C LEU A 162 16.82 12.32 -41.54
N VAL A 163 15.66 11.80 -41.97
CA VAL A 163 15.55 11.07 -43.24
C VAL A 163 15.41 12.11 -44.35
N PRO A 164 16.40 12.27 -45.24
CA PRO A 164 16.22 13.12 -46.41
C PRO A 164 15.08 12.55 -47.27
N ASP A 165 14.21 13.41 -47.78
CA ASP A 165 13.24 13.04 -48.82
C ASP A 165 14.05 12.64 -50.07
N VAL A 166 14.34 11.35 -50.16
CA VAL A 166 14.90 10.74 -51.36
C VAL A 166 13.69 10.31 -52.17
N ASP A 167 13.43 11.04 -53.26
CA ASP A 167 12.55 10.56 -54.32
C ASP A 167 13.15 9.26 -54.85
N LEU A 168 12.66 8.14 -54.32
CA LEU A 168 13.00 6.83 -54.83
C LEU A 168 12.43 6.77 -56.25
N PRO A 169 13.28 6.53 -57.27
CA PRO A 169 12.78 6.40 -58.62
C PRO A 169 11.74 5.27 -58.66
N ASP A 170 10.61 5.52 -59.29
CA ASP A 170 9.61 4.49 -59.59
C ASP A 170 10.29 3.43 -60.48
N LEU A 171 10.87 2.44 -59.84
CA LEU A 171 11.46 1.29 -60.49
C LEU A 171 10.30 0.38 -60.90
N PRO A 172 10.09 0.12 -62.20
CA PRO A 172 9.15 -0.91 -62.62
C PRO A 172 9.67 -2.23 -62.06
N LEU A 173 8.98 -2.76 -61.04
CA LEU A 173 9.28 -4.08 -60.51
C LEU A 173 9.02 -5.08 -61.64
N PRO A 174 10.02 -5.84 -62.10
CA PRO A 174 9.79 -6.84 -63.12
C PRO A 174 8.88 -7.94 -62.56
N ASP A 175 7.87 -8.34 -63.33
CA ASP A 175 7.11 -9.55 -63.05
C ASP A 175 8.08 -10.74 -63.17
N LEU A 176 8.57 -11.18 -62.01
CA LEU A 176 9.44 -12.33 -61.87
C LEU A 176 8.58 -13.58 -61.67
N ASP A 177 8.37 -14.33 -62.75
CA ASP A 177 7.95 -15.73 -62.64
C ASP A 177 9.09 -16.52 -61.97
N LEU A 178 8.98 -16.70 -60.65
CA LEU A 178 9.97 -17.43 -59.87
C LEU A 178 9.89 -18.93 -60.21
N PRO A 179 10.95 -19.54 -60.77
CA PRO A 179 10.96 -20.99 -60.97
C PRO A 179 10.92 -21.69 -59.61
N SER A 180 10.25 -22.85 -59.56
CA SER A 180 10.23 -23.70 -58.37
C SER A 180 11.63 -24.30 -58.16
N ILE A 181 12.42 -23.68 -57.28
CA ILE A 181 13.77 -24.14 -56.94
C ILE A 181 13.66 -25.27 -55.90
N PRO A 182 14.21 -26.47 -56.14
CA PRO A 182 14.36 -27.48 -55.10
C PRO A 182 15.40 -26.99 -54.09
N TRP A 183 14.99 -26.82 -52.84
CA TRP A 183 15.86 -26.34 -51.76
C TRP A 183 16.96 -27.36 -51.43
N PRO A 184 18.24 -26.98 -51.45
CA PRO A 184 19.31 -27.83 -50.92
C PRO A 184 19.26 -27.84 -49.39
N GLU A 185 19.68 -28.96 -48.78
CA GLU A 185 19.86 -29.06 -47.34
C GLU A 185 20.90 -28.03 -46.88
N LEU A 186 20.47 -27.13 -45.98
CA LEU A 186 21.25 -26.00 -45.48
C LEU A 186 22.21 -26.46 -44.37
N ASP A 187 23.51 -26.52 -44.68
CA ASP A 187 24.54 -26.35 -43.66
C ASP A 187 24.53 -24.88 -43.23
N LEU A 188 24.20 -24.63 -41.95
CA LEU A 188 24.08 -23.28 -41.39
C LEU A 188 25.46 -22.61 -41.33
N PRO A 189 25.66 -21.46 -41.99
CA PRO A 189 26.91 -20.71 -41.90
C PRO A 189 27.01 -19.98 -40.55
N ASP A 190 28.24 -19.67 -40.12
CA ASP A 190 28.52 -18.88 -38.92
C ASP A 190 27.72 -17.58 -38.93
N LEU A 191 26.77 -17.49 -38.00
CA LEU A 191 25.83 -16.38 -37.84
C LEU A 191 26.58 -15.13 -37.38
N THR A 192 27.09 -14.34 -38.32
CA THR A 192 27.45 -12.94 -38.05
C THR A 192 26.20 -12.18 -37.63
N LEU A 193 26.22 -11.61 -36.42
CA LEU A 193 25.10 -10.85 -35.86
C LEU A 193 24.67 -9.74 -36.84
N PRO A 194 23.37 -9.61 -37.14
CA PRO A 194 22.86 -8.53 -37.99
C PRO A 194 23.32 -7.16 -37.48
N GLY A 195 23.67 -6.23 -38.37
CA GLY A 195 24.22 -4.92 -37.99
C GLY A 195 23.33 -4.13 -37.01
N TRP A 196 22.01 -4.31 -37.07
CA TRP A 196 21.07 -3.71 -36.11
C TRP A 196 21.25 -4.29 -34.70
N LEU A 197 21.56 -5.58 -34.58
CA LEU A 197 21.78 -6.25 -33.30
C LEU A 197 23.16 -5.90 -32.72
N ALA A 198 24.17 -5.75 -33.58
CA ALA A 198 25.47 -5.18 -33.19
C ALA A 198 25.34 -3.73 -32.70
N ALA A 199 24.49 -2.90 -33.34
CA ALA A 199 24.21 -1.53 -32.91
C ALA A 199 23.47 -1.49 -31.55
N VAL A 200 22.52 -2.40 -31.33
CA VAL A 200 21.85 -2.55 -30.03
C VAL A 200 22.84 -2.97 -28.94
N LEU A 201 23.74 -3.92 -29.24
CA LEU A 201 24.79 -4.35 -28.32
C LEU A 201 25.83 -3.26 -28.05
N ALA A 202 26.17 -2.43 -29.04
CA ALA A 202 27.03 -1.26 -28.86
C ALA A 202 26.37 -0.20 -27.94
N THR A 203 25.03 -0.14 -27.93
CA THR A 203 24.27 0.77 -27.05
C THR A 203 23.99 0.13 -25.68
N ALA A 204 24.37 -1.14 -25.47
CA ALA A 204 24.10 -1.85 -24.22
C ALA A 204 24.81 -1.19 -23.03
N GLU A 205 25.97 -0.58 -23.21
CA GLU A 205 26.70 0.13 -22.15
C GLU A 205 25.86 1.22 -21.46
N PHE A 206 24.93 1.86 -22.18
CA PHE A 206 24.09 2.92 -21.64
C PHE A 206 22.89 2.42 -20.82
N TRP A 207 22.32 1.27 -21.19
CA TRP A 207 21.09 0.76 -20.56
C TRP A 207 21.34 -0.41 -19.59
N VAL A 208 22.47 -1.11 -19.72
CA VAL A 208 22.86 -2.20 -18.81
C VAL A 208 22.92 -1.75 -17.35
N PRO A 209 23.55 -0.62 -16.98
CA PRO A 209 23.58 -0.16 -15.59
C PRO A 209 22.19 0.11 -15.02
N VAL A 210 21.28 0.66 -15.83
CA VAL A 210 19.88 0.91 -15.46
C VAL A 210 19.15 -0.41 -15.23
N LEU A 211 19.29 -1.38 -16.13
CA LEU A 211 18.67 -2.70 -15.99
C LEU A 211 19.23 -3.47 -14.78
N VAL A 212 20.52 -3.35 -14.50
CA VAL A 212 21.16 -3.92 -13.30
C VAL A 212 20.60 -3.28 -12.03
N ALA A 213 20.51 -1.95 -11.98
CA ALA A 213 19.95 -1.23 -10.82
C ALA A 213 18.48 -1.60 -10.58
N VAL A 214 17.67 -1.68 -11.64
CA VAL A 214 16.27 -2.12 -11.57
C VAL A 214 16.19 -3.57 -11.10
N GLY A 215 17.03 -4.47 -11.65
CA GLY A 215 17.13 -5.86 -11.22
C GLY A 215 17.47 -6.00 -9.74
N LEU A 216 18.46 -5.24 -9.26
CA LEU A 216 18.88 -5.24 -7.86
C LEU A 216 17.77 -4.73 -6.94
N ALA A 217 17.09 -3.65 -7.33
CA ALA A 217 15.95 -3.10 -6.58
C ALA A 217 14.79 -4.11 -6.50
N VAL A 218 14.47 -4.79 -7.61
CA VAL A 218 13.43 -5.82 -7.64
C VAL A 218 13.82 -7.04 -6.79
N ALA A 219 15.08 -7.47 -6.84
CA ALA A 219 15.60 -8.57 -6.03
C ALA A 219 15.51 -8.25 -4.53
N GLU A 220 15.85 -7.03 -4.12
CA GLU A 220 15.78 -6.59 -2.73
C GLU A 220 14.32 -6.51 -2.23
N VAL A 221 13.39 -6.03 -3.07
CA VAL A 221 11.95 -6.03 -2.76
C VAL A 221 11.41 -7.46 -2.60
N ARG A 222 11.83 -8.40 -3.46
CA ARG A 222 11.45 -9.82 -3.33
C ARG A 222 12.04 -10.44 -2.06
N ARG A 223 13.27 -10.11 -1.70
CA ARG A 223 13.93 -10.57 -0.47
C ARG A 223 13.21 -10.06 0.78
N LYS A 224 12.81 -8.78 0.79
CA LYS A 224 12.04 -8.19 1.89
C LYS A 224 10.68 -8.89 2.07
N ARG A 225 9.98 -9.18 0.97
CA ARG A 225 8.69 -9.91 1.02
C ARG A 225 8.81 -11.34 1.54
N ARG A 226 9.87 -12.08 1.19
CA ARG A 226 10.08 -13.46 1.69
C ARG A 226 10.40 -13.49 3.19
N ARG A 227 11.13 -12.50 3.71
CA ARG A 227 11.39 -12.36 5.17
C ARG A 227 10.14 -11.99 5.97
N SER A 228 9.22 -11.23 5.38
CA SER A 228 7.93 -10.91 6.00
C SER A 228 6.99 -12.12 6.05
N ALA A 229 7.08 -13.05 5.09
CA ALA A 229 6.26 -14.26 5.06
C ALA A 229 6.74 -15.35 6.05
N GLY A 230 8.05 -15.48 6.28
CA GLY A 230 8.61 -16.47 7.22
C GLY A 230 8.41 -16.13 8.70
N ARG A 231 8.39 -14.84 9.07
CA ARG A 231 8.10 -14.42 10.46
C ARG A 231 6.66 -14.64 10.90
N THR A 232 5.74 -14.89 9.97
CA THR A 232 4.35 -15.25 10.28
C THR A 232 4.15 -16.77 10.36
N ALA A 233 5.11 -17.57 9.85
CA ALA A 233 5.03 -19.03 9.83
C ALA A 233 5.73 -19.69 11.04
N ASP A 234 6.85 -19.13 11.52
CA ASP A 234 7.64 -19.70 12.64
C ASP A 234 7.46 -18.94 13.98
N GLY A 235 6.34 -18.25 14.15
CA GLY A 235 6.08 -17.35 15.29
C GLY A 235 5.09 -17.85 16.33
N GLN A 236 4.99 -19.17 16.54
CA GLN A 236 4.41 -19.74 17.76
C GLN A 236 5.35 -20.85 18.24
N PRO A 237 5.95 -20.69 19.44
CA PRO A 237 5.50 -21.53 20.54
C PRO A 237 5.39 -20.81 21.89
N SER A 238 4.32 -21.18 22.60
CA SER A 238 4.24 -21.41 24.04
C SER A 238 4.56 -20.27 25.02
N GLY A 239 3.51 -19.66 25.59
CA GLY A 239 3.50 -19.46 27.05
C GLY A 239 2.88 -20.69 27.73
N PRO A 240 2.86 -20.80 29.07
CA PRO A 240 3.61 -20.08 30.11
C PRO A 240 4.50 -21.06 30.93
N GLY A 241 5.71 -20.64 31.32
CA GLY A 241 6.53 -21.40 32.28
C GLY A 241 6.14 -21.05 33.71
N ASP A 242 5.47 -21.99 34.38
CA ASP A 242 4.94 -21.93 35.75
C ASP A 242 6.01 -22.11 36.87
N ASP A 243 7.31 -21.90 36.61
CA ASP A 243 8.38 -22.34 37.53
C ASP A 243 8.88 -21.29 38.54
N ALA A 244 8.12 -20.23 38.85
CA ALA A 244 8.58 -19.17 39.76
C ALA A 244 7.85 -19.05 41.11
N VAL A 245 6.95 -19.97 41.48
CA VAL A 245 6.09 -19.81 42.68
C VAL A 245 6.44 -20.74 43.86
N ASP A 246 7.47 -21.59 43.78
CA ASP A 246 7.74 -22.59 44.84
C ASP A 246 8.87 -22.26 45.84
N ALA A 247 9.26 -20.99 45.99
CA ALA A 247 10.31 -20.58 46.94
C ALA A 247 9.80 -20.09 48.32
N HIS A 248 8.49 -20.07 48.57
CA HIS A 248 7.93 -19.60 49.85
C HIS A 248 6.90 -20.55 50.44
N ARG A 249 7.34 -21.76 50.79
CA ARG A 249 6.61 -22.58 51.76
C ARG A 249 7.50 -23.62 52.42
N ARG A 250 8.07 -23.31 53.58
CA ARG A 250 8.11 -24.22 54.74
C ARG A 250 8.19 -23.45 56.06
N PRO A 251 7.53 -23.97 57.11
CA PRO A 251 7.23 -23.31 58.38
C PRO A 251 8.43 -23.15 59.32
#